data_AF-A0A6B1E0Q3-F1
#
_entry.id   AF-A0A6B1E0Q3-F1
#
_cell.length_a   1.000
_cell.length_b   1.000
_cell.length_c   1.000
_cell.angle_alpha   90.00
_cell.angle_beta   90.00
_cell.angle_gamma   90.00
#
_symmetry.space_group_name_H-M   'P 1'
#
loop_
_entity.id
_entity.type
_entity.pdbx_description
1 polymer ?
#
loop_
_entity_poly.entity_id
_entity_poly.type
_entity_poly.pdbx_seq_one_letter_code
_entity_poly.pdbx_strand_id
1 'polypeptide(L)'
;MSSTMSALFDECQLRCLAALLDTLIPPDDFPGAWDAGVGDYLQRQLQGDLADLGSSYHDFLRCLDAAARHLHKRDFADLALDARSELLHKVENHQITASWMLEPGKFFPKIVEHCGEGYYSDPGNGGNREGIAWQMIGFEVRG
;
A
#
# COMPACT_ATOMS: atom_id res chain seq x y z
N MET A 1 -8.10 -19.38 3.30
CA MET A 1 -7.36 -19.00 4.53
C MET A 1 -7.10 -17.49 4.51
N SER A 2 -8.15 -16.68 4.59
CA SER A 2 -8.08 -15.21 4.49
C SER A 2 -9.03 -14.62 5.54
N SER A 3 -8.61 -14.60 6.81
CA SER A 3 -9.47 -14.18 7.93
C SER A 3 -8.81 -13.16 8.87
N THR A 4 -7.58 -12.72 8.58
CA THR A 4 -6.77 -11.93 9.52
C THR A 4 -6.67 -10.45 9.14
N MET A 5 -6.65 -10.11 7.84
CA MET A 5 -6.52 -8.71 7.40
C MET A 5 -7.81 -7.90 7.59
N SER A 6 -8.96 -8.59 7.50
CA SER A 6 -10.28 -8.03 7.81
C SER A 6 -10.45 -7.59 9.27
N ALA A 7 -9.56 -8.01 10.18
CA ALA A 7 -9.62 -7.58 11.58
C ALA A 7 -8.94 -6.21 11.79
N LEU A 8 -7.97 -5.86 10.93
CA LEU A 8 -7.25 -4.59 11.04
C LEU A 8 -7.89 -3.50 10.19
N PHE A 9 -8.34 -3.82 8.97
CA PHE A 9 -8.94 -2.86 8.05
C PHE A 9 -10.32 -3.35 7.59
N ASP A 10 -11.25 -2.41 7.37
CA ASP A 10 -12.51 -2.73 6.71
C ASP A 10 -12.32 -3.04 5.21
N GLU A 11 -13.37 -3.55 4.56
CA GLU A 11 -13.31 -3.95 3.15
C GLU A 11 -12.94 -2.80 2.21
N CYS A 12 -13.46 -1.60 2.45
CA CYS A 12 -13.15 -0.41 1.64
C CYS A 12 -11.69 0.00 1.82
N GLN A 13 -11.19 -0.02 3.05
CA GLN A 13 -9.79 0.27 3.37
C GLN A 13 -8.85 -0.77 2.75
N LEU A 14 -9.19 -2.06 2.78
CA LEU A 14 -8.41 -3.11 2.13
C LEU A 14 -8.35 -2.93 0.61
N ARG A 15 -9.49 -2.65 -0.04
CA ARG A 15 -9.52 -2.35 -1.49
C ARG A 15 -8.68 -1.12 -1.84
N CYS A 16 -8.79 -0.07 -1.03
CA CYS A 16 -8.01 1.17 -1.20
C CYS A 16 -6.50 0.90 -1.01
N LEU A 17 -6.13 0.15 0.04
CA LEU A 17 -4.74 -0.22 0.32
C LEU A 17 -4.15 -1.09 -0.81
N ALA A 18 -4.89 -2.09 -1.29
CA ALA A 18 -4.45 -2.91 -2.42
C ALA A 18 -4.15 -2.05 -3.65
N ALA A 19 -5.10 -1.19 -4.03
CA ALA A 19 -4.93 -0.28 -5.16
C ALA A 19 -3.79 0.73 -4.95
N LEU A 20 -3.56 1.20 -3.72
CA LEU A 20 -2.46 2.09 -3.35
C LEU A 20 -1.11 1.40 -3.56
N LEU A 21 -0.94 0.20 -3.01
CA LEU A 21 0.29 -0.56 -3.11
C LEU A 21 0.58 -0.97 -4.56
N ASP A 22 -0.42 -1.43 -5.31
CA ASP A 22 -0.28 -1.73 -6.74
C ASP A 22 -0.11 -0.47 -7.61
N THR A 23 -0.34 0.73 -7.08
CA THR A 23 0.06 1.96 -7.77
C THR A 23 1.55 2.26 -7.57
N LEU A 24 2.11 1.86 -6.41
CA LEU A 24 3.53 2.03 -6.11
C LEU A 24 4.41 1.01 -6.83
N ILE A 25 4.00 -0.27 -6.83
CA ILE A 25 4.65 -1.35 -7.56
C ILE A 25 3.56 -2.09 -8.33
N PRO A 26 3.25 -1.66 -9.57
CA PRO A 26 2.22 -2.27 -10.39
C PRO A 26 2.62 -3.65 -10.89
N PRO A 27 1.64 -4.53 -11.19
CA PRO A 27 1.91 -5.78 -11.87
C PRO A 27 2.46 -5.52 -13.28
N ASP A 28 3.49 -6.26 -13.66
CA ASP A 28 4.09 -6.29 -14.99
C ASP A 28 4.29 -7.74 -15.44
N ASP A 29 5.49 -8.11 -15.91
CA ASP A 29 5.88 -9.52 -16.11
C ASP A 29 5.91 -10.30 -14.78
N PHE A 30 5.89 -9.61 -13.63
CA PHE A 30 5.83 -10.14 -12.28
C PHE A 30 4.61 -9.61 -11.52
N PRO A 31 4.19 -10.30 -10.43
CA PRO A 31 3.08 -9.85 -9.59
C PRO A 31 3.31 -8.46 -8.99
N GLY A 32 2.25 -7.66 -8.90
CA GLY A 32 2.29 -6.35 -8.23
C GLY A 32 2.45 -6.47 -6.71
N ALA A 33 2.59 -5.33 -6.02
CA ALA A 33 2.81 -5.29 -4.58
C ALA A 33 1.82 -6.15 -3.77
N TRP A 34 0.53 -6.07 -4.09
CA TRP A 34 -0.48 -6.79 -3.35
C TRP A 34 -0.30 -8.30 -3.47
N ASP A 35 -0.19 -8.80 -4.69
CA ASP A 35 -0.05 -10.23 -4.99
C ASP A 35 1.32 -10.78 -4.52
N ALA A 36 2.35 -9.94 -4.51
CA ALA A 36 3.64 -10.25 -3.90
C ALA A 36 3.61 -10.28 -2.36
N GLY A 37 2.46 -10.05 -1.72
CA GLY A 37 2.28 -10.20 -0.28
C GLY A 37 2.63 -8.98 0.56
N VAL A 38 2.78 -7.80 -0.03
CA VAL A 38 3.07 -6.56 0.73
C VAL A 38 1.95 -6.24 1.74
N GLY A 39 0.69 -6.55 1.41
CA GLY A 39 -0.43 -6.41 2.35
C GLY A 39 -0.29 -7.27 3.62
N ASP A 40 0.15 -8.52 3.46
CA ASP A 40 0.39 -9.44 4.58
C ASP A 40 1.56 -8.98 5.45
N TYR A 41 2.64 -8.49 4.82
CA TYR A 41 3.75 -7.85 5.52
C TYR A 41 3.27 -6.67 6.38
N LEU A 42 2.55 -5.72 5.78
CA LEU A 42 2.04 -4.54 6.47
C LEU A 42 1.12 -4.91 7.63
N GLN A 43 0.24 -5.89 7.44
CA GLN A 43 -0.63 -6.36 8.52
C GLN A 43 0.18 -6.86 9.72
N ARG A 44 1.22 -7.67 9.50
CA ARG A 44 2.07 -8.18 10.57
C ARG A 44 2.80 -7.05 11.29
N GLN A 45 3.36 -6.10 10.54
CA GLN A 45 4.07 -4.96 11.11
C GLN A 45 3.13 -4.08 11.94
N LEU A 46 1.93 -3.76 11.44
CA LEU A 46 0.92 -2.97 12.14
C LEU A 46 0.30 -3.69 13.35
N GLN A 47 0.47 -5.01 13.46
CA GLN A 47 0.11 -5.79 14.66
C GLN A 47 1.27 -5.93 15.65
N GLY A 48 2.48 -5.50 15.27
CA GLY A 48 3.70 -5.58 16.07
C GLY A 48 4.41 -4.23 16.12
N ASP A 49 5.60 -4.16 15.53
CA ASP A 49 6.53 -3.03 15.69
C ASP A 49 5.99 -1.68 15.18
N LEU A 50 5.02 -1.70 14.26
CA LEU A 50 4.38 -0.51 13.69
C LEU A 50 2.96 -0.26 14.22
N ALA A 51 2.56 -0.88 15.34
CA ALA A 51 1.20 -0.74 15.88
C ALA A 51 0.76 0.71 16.09
N ASP A 52 1.68 1.60 16.48
CA ASP A 52 1.42 3.03 16.68
C ASP A 52 1.01 3.76 15.38
N LEU A 53 1.31 3.20 14.21
CA LEU A 53 0.95 3.77 12.91
C LEU A 53 -0.43 3.34 12.42
N GLY A 54 -1.11 2.39 13.08
CA GLY A 54 -2.39 1.84 12.62
C GLY A 54 -3.47 2.91 12.40
N SER A 55 -3.62 3.85 13.34
CA SER A 55 -4.56 4.97 13.21
C SER A 55 -4.25 5.88 12.01
N SER A 56 -2.96 6.14 11.77
CA SER A 56 -2.52 6.96 10.63
C SER A 56 -2.79 6.26 9.29
N TYR A 57 -2.63 4.93 9.22
CA TYR A 57 -3.04 4.15 8.04
C TYR A 57 -4.55 4.24 7.79
N HIS A 58 -5.37 4.06 8.83
CA HIS A 58 -6.82 4.19 8.69
C HIS A 58 -7.26 5.56 8.17
N ASP A 59 -6.69 6.62 8.76
CA ASP A 59 -7.02 8.00 8.39
C ASP A 59 -6.53 8.33 6.99
N PHE A 60 -5.33 7.89 6.63
CA PHE A 60 -4.79 8.07 5.28
C PHE A 60 -5.68 7.40 4.23
N LEU A 61 -6.01 6.11 4.41
CA LEU A 61 -6.83 5.35 3.46
C LEU A 61 -8.24 5.94 3.31
N ARG A 62 -8.84 6.38 4.42
CA ARG A 62 -10.17 7.02 4.41
C ARG A 62 -10.14 8.36 3.67
N CYS A 63 -9.15 9.20 3.94
CA CYS A 63 -9.02 10.50 3.29
C CYS A 63 -8.65 10.37 1.81
N LEU A 64 -7.78 9.42 1.44
CA LEU A 64 -7.44 9.15 0.05
C LEU A 64 -8.67 8.72 -0.75
N ASP A 65 -9.46 7.78 -0.22
CA ASP A 65 -10.67 7.31 -0.88
C ASP A 65 -11.74 8.41 -0.98
N ALA A 66 -11.87 9.25 0.05
CA ALA A 66 -12.73 10.43 -0.01
C ALA A 66 -12.26 11.47 -1.04
N ALA A 67 -10.94 11.68 -1.18
CA ALA A 67 -10.37 12.57 -2.18
C ALA A 67 -10.64 12.06 -3.61
N ALA A 68 -10.48 10.75 -3.84
CA ALA A 68 -10.85 10.10 -5.08
C ALA A 68 -12.34 10.30 -5.41
N ARG A 69 -13.23 10.04 -4.45
CA ARG A 69 -14.68 10.25 -4.61
C ARG A 69 -15.03 11.71 -4.87
N HIS A 70 -14.33 12.65 -4.26
CA HIS A 70 -14.57 14.07 -4.47
C HIS A 70 -14.22 14.49 -5.91
N LEU A 71 -13.02 14.13 -6.38
CA LEU A 71 -12.43 14.56 -7.64
C LEU A 71 -12.95 13.76 -8.85
N HIS A 72 -13.14 12.45 -8.69
CA HIS A 72 -13.42 11.52 -9.80
C HIS A 72 -14.77 10.81 -9.69
N LYS A 73 -15.54 11.04 -8.60
CA LYS A 73 -16.84 10.39 -8.35
C LYS A 73 -16.78 8.86 -8.29
N ARG A 74 -15.61 8.32 -7.93
CA ARG A 74 -15.33 6.90 -7.79
C ARG A 74 -14.43 6.67 -6.57
N ASP A 75 -14.50 5.50 -5.99
CA ASP A 75 -13.54 5.05 -4.98
C ASP A 75 -12.14 5.00 -5.60
N PHE A 76 -11.11 5.16 -4.77
CA PHE A 76 -9.72 5.15 -5.24
C PHE A 76 -9.37 3.85 -5.97
N ALA A 77 -9.85 2.73 -5.43
CA ALA A 77 -9.66 1.40 -6.00
C ALA A 77 -10.32 1.22 -7.37
N ASP A 78 -11.29 2.06 -7.74
CA ASP A 78 -12.01 1.96 -9.01
C ASP A 78 -11.50 2.97 -10.06
N LEU A 79 -10.43 3.70 -9.76
CA LEU A 79 -9.72 4.55 -10.70
C LEU A 79 -8.76 3.73 -11.56
N ALA A 80 -8.51 4.20 -12.78
CA ALA A 80 -7.41 3.71 -13.62
C ALA A 80 -6.05 4.09 -13.01
N LEU A 81 -5.00 3.33 -13.34
CA LEU A 81 -3.66 3.50 -12.77
C LEU A 81 -3.16 4.94 -12.88
N ASP A 82 -3.23 5.54 -14.07
CA ASP A 82 -2.78 6.93 -14.29
C ASP A 82 -3.48 7.94 -13.35
N ALA A 83 -4.77 7.76 -13.10
CA ALA A 83 -5.54 8.63 -12.20
C ALA A 83 -5.19 8.40 -10.72
N ARG A 84 -4.90 7.14 -10.34
CA ARG A 84 -4.37 6.83 -9.00
C ARG A 84 -3.00 7.50 -8.80
N SER A 85 -2.10 7.34 -9.76
CA SER A 85 -0.76 7.92 -9.75
C SER A 85 -0.81 9.45 -9.69
N GLU A 86 -1.67 10.10 -10.48
CA GLU A 86 -1.84 11.55 -10.45
C GLU A 86 -2.31 12.04 -9.06
N LEU A 87 -3.27 11.34 -8.44
CA LEU A 87 -3.75 11.71 -7.12
C LEU A 87 -2.68 11.55 -6.04
N LEU A 88 -1.91 10.45 -6.06
CA LEU A 88 -0.80 10.23 -5.13
C LEU A 88 0.33 11.23 -5.35
N HIS A 89 0.61 11.60 -6.59
CA HIS A 89 1.59 12.65 -6.89
C HIS A 89 1.17 14.01 -6.32
N LYS A 90 -0.12 14.34 -6.36
CA LYS A 90 -0.65 15.54 -5.68
C LYS A 90 -0.50 15.45 -4.16
N VAL A 91 -0.68 14.26 -3.58
CA VAL A 91 -0.44 14.03 -2.14
C VAL A 91 1.02 14.29 -1.79
N GLU A 92 1.95 13.67 -2.53
CA GLU A 92 3.40 13.81 -2.36
C GLU A 92 3.87 15.26 -2.47
N ASN A 93 3.33 16.01 -3.43
CA ASN A 93 3.72 17.40 -3.68
C ASN A 93 2.97 18.42 -2.81
N HIS A 94 2.22 17.98 -1.80
CA HIS A 94 1.42 18.85 -0.93
C HIS A 94 0.38 19.72 -1.69
N GLN A 95 -0.17 19.20 -2.78
CA GLN A 95 -1.11 19.89 -3.67
C GLN A 95 -2.58 19.52 -3.44
N ILE A 96 -2.87 18.67 -2.45
CA ILE A 96 -4.24 18.31 -2.10
C ILE A 96 -4.86 19.43 -1.25
N THR A 97 -6.02 19.94 -1.70
CA THR A 97 -6.79 20.97 -0.99
C THR A 97 -7.85 20.41 -0.06
N ALA A 98 -8.10 19.10 -0.12
CA ALA A 98 -9.01 18.41 0.81
C ALA A 98 -8.47 18.51 2.24
N SER A 99 -9.37 18.52 3.22
CA SER A 99 -9.00 18.47 4.64
C SER A 99 -8.69 17.02 5.05
N TRP A 100 -7.49 16.77 5.56
CA TRP A 100 -7.03 15.46 6.02
C TRP A 100 -6.86 15.47 7.55
N MET A 101 -7.04 14.32 8.17
CA MET A 101 -6.86 14.13 9.63
C MET A 101 -5.38 14.07 10.05
N LEU A 102 -4.47 13.99 9.08
CA LEU A 102 -3.01 13.97 9.22
C LEU A 102 -2.37 14.73 8.04
N GLU A 103 -1.07 14.95 8.07
CA GLU A 103 -0.30 15.57 6.98
C GLU A 103 0.06 14.54 5.89
N PRO A 104 -0.70 14.43 4.78
CA PRO A 104 -0.58 13.26 3.91
C PRO A 104 0.73 13.24 3.13
N GLY A 105 1.26 14.39 2.72
CA GLY A 105 2.57 14.48 2.08
C GLY A 105 3.74 14.08 3.00
N LYS A 106 3.56 14.09 4.32
CA LYS A 106 4.57 13.59 5.29
C LYS A 106 4.41 12.11 5.62
N PHE A 107 3.19 11.59 5.55
CA PHE A 107 2.92 10.19 5.86
C PHE A 107 3.07 9.27 4.65
N PHE A 108 2.71 9.74 3.46
CA PHE A 108 2.81 8.96 2.22
C PHE A 108 4.22 8.38 1.97
N PRO A 109 5.34 9.11 2.17
CA PRO A 109 6.68 8.53 2.05
C PRO A 109 6.93 7.30 2.94
N LYS A 110 6.30 7.22 4.12
CA LYS A 110 6.39 6.03 4.98
C LYS A 110 5.66 4.83 4.38
N ILE A 111 4.54 5.06 3.70
CA ILE A 111 3.82 3.99 3.00
C ILE A 111 4.68 3.47 1.82
N VAL A 112 5.35 4.38 1.10
CA VAL A 112 6.29 4.01 0.03
C VAL A 112 7.43 3.15 0.58
N GLU A 113 8.03 3.57 1.70
CA GLU A 113 9.08 2.81 2.40
C GLU A 113 8.60 1.40 2.77
N HIS A 114 7.49 1.27 3.51
CA HIS A 114 6.98 -0.03 3.92
C HIS A 114 6.53 -0.91 2.73
N CYS A 115 6.06 -0.30 1.64
CA CYS A 115 5.74 -1.03 0.41
C CYS A 115 7.01 -1.65 -0.20
N GLY A 116 8.09 -0.87 -0.27
CA GLY A 116 9.39 -1.35 -0.73
C GLY A 116 9.96 -2.43 0.20
N GLU A 117 9.91 -2.23 1.51
CA GLU A 117 10.34 -3.23 2.49
C GLU A 117 9.57 -4.54 2.33
N GLY A 118 8.24 -4.46 2.21
CA GLY A 118 7.39 -5.62 1.99
C GLY A 118 7.64 -6.32 0.65
N TYR A 119 8.10 -5.61 -0.38
CA TYR A 119 8.28 -6.21 -1.71
C TYR A 119 9.69 -6.77 -1.93
N TYR A 120 10.73 -6.06 -1.49
CA TYR A 120 12.13 -6.38 -1.83
C TYR A 120 12.92 -7.10 -0.71
N SER A 121 12.39 -7.18 0.51
CA SER A 121 13.10 -7.80 1.65
C SER A 121 12.96 -9.33 1.69
N ASP A 122 13.56 -9.96 2.70
CA ASP A 122 13.47 -11.40 2.91
C ASP A 122 12.00 -11.87 3.02
N PRO A 123 11.59 -12.92 2.27
CA PRO A 123 10.23 -13.48 2.33
C PRO A 123 9.79 -13.93 3.73
N GLY A 124 10.74 -14.28 4.61
CA GLY A 124 10.52 -14.62 6.01
C GLY A 124 9.83 -13.49 6.81
N ASN A 125 9.94 -12.25 6.35
CA ASN A 125 9.25 -11.11 6.96
C ASN A 125 7.74 -11.06 6.64
N GLY A 126 7.26 -11.89 5.71
CA GLY A 126 5.85 -12.01 5.33
C GLY A 126 5.44 -11.27 4.07
N GLY A 127 6.36 -10.54 3.46
CA GLY A 127 6.24 -9.98 2.11
C GLY A 127 7.04 -10.80 1.11
N ASN A 128 7.42 -10.21 -0.03
CA ASN A 128 8.23 -10.81 -1.09
C ASN A 128 7.88 -12.28 -1.31
N ARG A 129 6.59 -12.56 -1.50
CA ARG A 129 6.04 -13.92 -1.51
C ARG A 129 6.81 -14.77 -2.52
N GLU A 130 7.20 -15.97 -2.11
CA GLU A 130 7.98 -16.90 -2.94
C GLU A 130 9.33 -16.34 -3.45
N GLY A 131 9.80 -15.22 -2.88
CA GLY A 131 11.01 -14.56 -3.32
C GLY A 131 10.89 -13.94 -4.71
N ILE A 132 9.70 -13.48 -5.13
CA ILE A 132 9.48 -12.85 -6.46
C ILE A 132 10.55 -11.79 -6.76
N ALA A 133 10.83 -10.88 -5.83
CA ALA A 133 11.84 -9.85 -6.03
C ALA A 133 13.27 -10.42 -6.17
N TRP A 134 13.56 -11.56 -5.54
CA TRP A 134 14.84 -12.24 -5.71
C TRP A 134 14.95 -12.92 -7.07
N GLN A 135 13.86 -13.53 -7.54
CA GLN A 135 13.77 -14.11 -8.88
C GLN A 135 13.96 -13.03 -9.96
N MET A 136 13.34 -11.85 -9.78
CA MET A 136 13.48 -10.70 -10.69
C MET A 136 14.95 -10.30 -10.92
N ILE A 137 15.78 -10.35 -9.88
CA ILE A 137 17.20 -9.96 -9.96
C ILE A 137 18.16 -11.13 -10.18
N GLY A 138 17.64 -12.36 -10.34
CA GLY A 138 18.44 -13.57 -10.47
C GLY A 138 19.22 -13.94 -9.20
N PHE A 139 18.74 -13.55 -8.02
CA PHE A 139 19.34 -13.92 -6.74
C PHE A 139 18.90 -15.33 -6.32
N GLU A 140 19.86 -16.15 -5.92
CA GLU A 140 19.65 -17.51 -5.42
C GLU A 140 20.25 -17.64 -4.01
N VAL A 141 19.46 -18.14 -3.06
CA VAL A 141 19.97 -18.52 -1.74
C VAL A 141 20.80 -19.80 -1.90
N ARG A 142 22.12 -19.69 -1.78
CA ARG A 142 23.02 -20.84 -1.73
C ARG A 142 23.21 -21.24 -0.26
N GLY A 143 22.69 -22.41 0.09
CA GLY A 143 22.91 -23.06 1.39
C GLY A 143 24.27 -23.70 1.54
#